data_AF-A0A7Z9GYQ8-F1
#
_entry.id   AF-A0A7Z9GYQ8-F1
#
_cell.length_a   1.000
_cell.length_b   1.000
_cell.length_c   1.000
_cell.angle_alpha   90.00
_cell.angle_beta   90.00
_cell.angle_gamma   90.00
#
_symmetry.space_group_name_H-M   'P 1'
#
loop_
_entity.id
_entity.type
_entity.pdbx_description
1 polymer ?
#
loop_
_entity_poly.entity_id
_entity_poly.type
_entity_poly.pdbx_seq_one_letter_code
_entity_poly.pdbx_strand_id
1 'polypeptide(L)' 'MTKNMLCGLMTALICWTLPLNAEDNPPARIAWYGDLQQGLNEAKRSERPILLVSGAPHCLGVPGVW' A
#
# COMPACT_ATOMS: atom_id res chain seq x y z
N MET A 1 18.77 19.42 39.76
CA MET A 1 18.39 18.78 38.47
C MET A 1 16.89 18.89 38.30
N THR A 2 16.44 19.75 37.40
CA THR A 2 15.03 20.07 37.19
C THR A 2 14.31 18.91 36.51
N LYS A 3 13.06 18.64 36.93
CA LYS A 3 12.18 17.57 36.44
C LYS A 3 12.09 17.50 34.90
N ASN A 4 12.24 18.66 34.25
CA ASN A 4 12.19 18.83 32.81
C ASN A 4 13.40 18.20 32.09
N MET A 5 14.57 18.17 32.73
CA MET A 5 15.79 17.56 32.19
C MET A 5 15.77 16.04 32.30
N LEU A 6 15.14 15.51 33.37
CA LEU A 6 14.97 14.07 33.59
C LEU A 6 13.95 13.47 32.60
N CYS A 7 12.89 14.22 32.27
CA CYS A 7 11.87 13.79 31.31
C CYS A 7 12.44 13.70 29.87
N GLY A 8 13.32 14.65 29.49
CA GLY A 8 13.95 14.65 28.16
C GLY A 8 14.94 13.50 27.93
N LEU A 9 15.63 13.05 28.99
CA LEU A 9 16.51 11.89 28.89
C LEU A 9 15.70 10.58 28.74
N MET A 10 14.56 10.49 29.43
CA MET A 10 13.72 9.28 29.43
C MET A 10 13.03 9.04 28.07
N THR A 11 12.61 10.10 27.37
CA THR A 11 12.01 9.98 26.03
C THR A 11 13.03 9.61 24.96
N ALA A 12 14.28 10.07 25.08
CA ALA A 12 15.35 9.68 24.16
C ALA A 12 15.70 8.18 24.26
N LEU A 13 15.70 7.62 25.48
CA LEU A 13 15.97 6.19 25.73
C LEU A 13 14.87 5.26 25.18
N ILE A 14 13.60 5.68 25.24
CA ILE A 14 12.47 4.90 24.71
C ILE A 14 12.50 4.90 23.17
N CYS A 15 12.94 5.99 22.54
CA CYS A 15 13.00 6.10 21.08
C CYS A 15 14.14 5.25 20.46
N TRP A 16 15.16 4.87 21.24
CA TRP A 16 16.26 4.02 20.78
C TRP A 16 16.00 2.52 20.92
N THR A 17 15.06 2.11 21.75
CA THR A 17 14.82 0.70 22.08
C THR A 17 13.63 0.09 21.33
N LEU A 18 12.82 0.91 20.65
CA LEU A 18 11.73 0.41 19.83
C LEU A 18 12.26 -0.12 18.49
N PRO A 19 12.07 -1.42 18.18
CA PRO A 19 12.34 -1.90 16.84
C PRO A 19 11.31 -1.29 15.90
N LEU A 20 11.75 -0.36 15.05
CA LEU A 20 11.06 0.02 13.81
C LEU A 20 11.19 -1.15 12.82
N ASN A 21 10.57 -2.28 13.12
CA ASN A 21 10.40 -3.33 12.14
C ASN A 21 9.34 -2.82 11.16
N ALA A 22 9.76 -2.43 9.96
CA ALA A 22 8.87 -2.38 8.83
C ALA A 22 8.31 -3.81 8.63
N GLU A 23 7.01 -3.96 8.38
CA GLU A 23 6.43 -5.29 8.15
C GLU A 23 7.15 -5.97 6.97
N ASP A 24 7.89 -7.04 7.23
CA ASP A 24 8.54 -7.88 6.23
C ASP A 24 7.52 -8.81 5.54
N ASN A 25 6.50 -8.22 4.93
CA ASN A 25 5.72 -8.78 3.82
C ASN A 25 4.73 -7.70 3.34
N PRO A 26 5.16 -6.73 2.51
CA PRO A 26 4.21 -5.81 1.91
C PRO A 26 3.16 -6.65 1.16
N PRO A 27 1.85 -6.46 1.44
CA PRO A 27 0.81 -7.30 0.84
C PRO A 27 0.97 -7.28 -0.67
N ALA A 28 0.90 -8.46 -1.30
CA ALA A 28 0.97 -8.58 -2.75
C ALA A 28 -0.08 -7.63 -3.36
N ARG A 29 0.39 -6.54 -3.98
CA ARG A 29 -0.49 -5.52 -4.55
C ARG A 29 -0.93 -5.94 -5.94
N ILE A 30 -2.19 -5.68 -6.25
CA ILE A 30 -2.71 -5.83 -7.60
C ILE A 30 -2.11 -4.70 -8.44
N ALA A 31 -1.41 -5.05 -9.52
CA ALA A 31 -1.01 -4.10 -10.54
C ALA A 31 -2.22 -3.83 -11.45
N TRP A 32 -2.76 -2.62 -11.37
CA TRP A 32 -3.86 -2.17 -12.21
C TRP A 32 -3.32 -1.50 -13.47
N TYR A 33 -3.78 -1.97 -14.63
CA TYR A 33 -3.49 -1.37 -15.93
C TYR A 33 -4.76 -0.71 -16.45
N GLY A 34 -4.74 0.61 -16.68
CA GLY A 34 -5.89 1.36 -17.18
C GLY A 34 -6.15 1.17 -18.69
N ASP A 35 -5.19 0.58 -19.41
CA ASP A 35 -5.28 0.27 -20.83
C ASP A 35 -5.15 -1.25 -21.05
N LEU A 36 -6.01 -1.78 -21.95
CA LEU A 36 -6.05 -3.21 -22.24
C LEU A 36 -4.76 -3.70 -22.92
N GLN A 37 -4.15 -2.90 -23.80
CA GLN A 37 -2.90 -3.32 -24.46
C GLN A 37 -1.76 -3.43 -23.45
N GLN A 38 -1.66 -2.50 -22.50
CA GLN A 38 -0.68 -2.58 -21.42
C GLN A 38 -0.85 -3.85 -20.59
N GLY A 39 -2.08 -4.18 -20.18
CA GLY A 39 -2.36 -5.42 -19.43
C GLY A 39 -2.00 -6.68 -20.22
N LEU A 40 -2.32 -6.73 -21.52
CA LEU A 40 -1.96 -7.86 -22.39
C LEU A 40 -0.45 -7.99 -22.60
N ASN A 41 0.27 -6.87 -22.68
CA ASN A 41 1.73 -6.88 -22.82
C ASN A 41 2.39 -7.41 -21.54
N GLU A 42 1.90 -7.04 -20.37
CA GLU A 42 2.38 -7.58 -19.10
C GLU A 42 2.08 -9.09 -18.97
N ALA A 43 0.89 -9.52 -19.38
CA ALA A 43 0.49 -10.92 -19.38
C ALA A 43 1.48 -11.79 -20.18
N LYS A 44 1.84 -11.32 -21.38
CA LYS A 44 2.82 -11.97 -22.25
C LYS A 44 4.22 -11.96 -21.63
N ARG A 45 4.66 -10.82 -21.08
CA ARG A 45 5.99 -10.67 -20.47
C ARG A 45 6.16 -11.57 -19.25
N SER A 46 5.11 -11.72 -18.44
CA SER A 46 5.13 -12.45 -17.18
C SER A 46 4.67 -13.91 -17.30
N GLU A 47 4.11 -14.30 -18.45
CA GLU A 47 3.50 -15.61 -18.68
C GLU A 47 2.35 -15.92 -17.71
N ARG A 48 1.61 -14.88 -17.31
CA ARG A 48 0.48 -14.99 -16.36
C ARG A 48 -0.84 -14.59 -17.02
N PRO A 49 -1.96 -15.23 -16.65
CA PRO A 49 -3.28 -14.80 -17.12
C PRO A 49 -3.63 -13.41 -16.58
N ILE A 50 -4.55 -12.72 -17.27
CA ILE A 50 -5.11 -11.44 -16.82
C ILE A 50 -6.50 -11.62 -16.23
N LEU A 51 -6.85 -10.73 -15.30
CA LEU A 51 -8.21 -10.48 -14.85
C LEU A 51 -8.66 -9.15 -15.44
N LEU A 52 -9.60 -9.19 -16.40
CA LEU A 52 -10.20 -7.98 -16.96
C LEU A 52 -11.42 -7.59 -16.13
N VAL A 53 -11.36 -6.41 -15.51
CA VAL A 53 -12.48 -5.82 -14.77
C VAL A 53 -13.04 -4.66 -15.58
N SER A 54 -14.32 -4.73 -15.92
CA SER A 54 -15.08 -3.63 -16.51
C SER A 54 -16.15 -3.19 -15.51
N GLY A 55 -16.16 -1.91 -15.17
CA GLY A 55 -17.21 -1.29 -14.37
C GLY A 55 -17.76 -0.06 -15.08
N ALA A 56 -19.01 0.29 -14.82
CA ALA A 56 -19.58 1.56 -15.24
C ALA A 56 -19.48 2.57 -14.08
N PRO A 57 -19.27 3.88 -14.35
CA PRO A 57 -19.29 4.91 -13.31
C PRO A 57 -20.60 4.95 -12.55
N HIS A 58 -21.67 4.49 -13.19
CA HIS A 58 -22.98 4.33 -12.59
C HIS A 58 -23.62 3.06 -13.14
N CYS A 59 -24.08 2.17 -12.25
CA CYS A 59 -24.92 1.03 -12.58
C CYS A 59 -26.20 1.12 -11.77
N LEU A 60 -27.37 1.01 -12.42
CA LEU A 60 -28.69 1.11 -11.76
C LEU A 60 -28.86 2.36 -10.88
N GLY A 61 -28.27 3.50 -11.29
CA GLY A 61 -28.32 4.74 -10.52
C GLY A 61 -27.42 4.79 -9.29
N VAL A 62 -26.61 3.76 -9.02
CA VAL A 62 -25.62 3.73 -7.95
C VAL A 62 -24.27 4.22 -8.48
N PRO A 63 -23.67 5.27 -7.90
CA PRO A 63 -22.30 5.70 -8.25
C PRO A 63 -21.27 4.62 -7.91
N GLY A 64 -20.46 4.25 -8.90
CA GLY A 64 -19.24 3.48 -8.71
C GLY A 64 -18.11 4.41 -8.26
N VAL A 65 -17.35 3.97 -7.25
CA VAL A 65 -16.11 4.63 -6.82
C VAL A 65 -14.95 3.80 -7.37
N TRP A 66 -13.97 4.44 -8.01
CA TRP A 66 -12.75 3.84 -8.53
C TRP A 66 -11.55 4.22 -7.68
#